data_AF-A0A521QUE5-F1
#
_entry.id   AF-A0A521QUE5-F1
#
_cell.length_a   1.000
_cell.length_b   1.000
_cell.length_c   1.000
_cell.angle_alpha   90.00
_cell.angle_beta   90.00
_cell.angle_gamma   90.00
#
_symmetry.space_group_name_H-M   'P 1'
#
loop_
_entity.id
_entity.type
_entity.pdbx_description
1 polymer ?
#
loop_
_entity_poly.entity_id
_entity_poly.type
_entity_poly.pdbx_seq_one_letter_code
_entity_poly.pdbx_strand_id
1 'polypeptide(L)' 'KGNARITATGHTDTSGSEQYNMALSLRRANAVKDALVREGVPATAIAVIGRGEQGLLVQTGDNVREPQNRRVEIVVQ' A
#
# COMPACT_ATOMS: atom_id res chain seq x y z
N LYS A 1 -4.38 27.34 5.17
CA LYS A 1 -4.04 26.01 5.75
C LYS A 1 -3.94 25.06 4.57
N GLY A 2 -2.76 24.48 4.32
CA GLY A 2 -2.49 23.70 3.12
C GLY A 2 -3.31 22.40 3.11
N ASN A 3 -3.98 22.13 2.00
CA ASN A 3 -4.78 20.93 1.79
C ASN A 3 -3.84 19.80 1.36
N ALA A 4 -2.92 19.39 2.25
CA ALA A 4 -1.95 18.35 1.92
C ALA A 4 -2.71 17.05 1.56
N ARG A 5 -2.41 16.49 0.40
CA ARG A 5 -3.07 15.27 -0.10
C ARG A 5 -2.12 14.09 0.06
N ILE A 6 -2.59 13.03 0.69
CA ILE A 6 -1.80 11.84 0.98
C ILE A 6 -2.25 10.72 0.06
N THR A 7 -1.29 10.00 -0.52
CA THR A 7 -1.54 8.74 -1.23
C THR A 7 -0.84 7.61 -0.51
N ALA A 8 -1.60 6.60 -0.06
CA ALA A 8 -1.10 5.37 0.53
C ALA A 8 -1.19 4.24 -0.50
N THR A 9 -0.05 3.72 -0.94
CA THR A 9 0.03 2.63 -1.93
C THR A 9 0.54 1.35 -1.30
N GLY A 10 -0.29 0.30 -1.30
CA GLY A 10 0.08 -1.01 -0.76
C GLY A 10 0.76 -1.90 -1.80
N HIS A 11 1.72 -2.70 -1.34
CA HIS A 11 2.44 -3.70 -2.12
C HIS A 11 2.50 -5.05 -1.40
N THR A 12 2.69 -6.11 -2.17
CA THR A 12 2.96 -7.47 -1.71
C THR A 12 4.24 -8.02 -2.31
N ASP A 13 4.70 -9.15 -1.78
CA ASP A 13 5.66 -9.98 -2.47
C ASP A 13 4.94 -10.79 -3.59
N THR A 14 5.69 -11.61 -4.33
CA THR A 14 5.17 -12.40 -5.45
C THR A 14 4.59 -13.74 -4.99
N SER A 15 4.33 -13.91 -3.68
CA SER A 15 3.80 -15.15 -3.13
C SER A 15 2.27 -15.16 -3.20
N GLY A 16 1.70 -16.13 -3.92
CA GLY A 16 0.26 -16.25 -4.13
C GLY A 16 -0.18 -15.79 -5.52
N SER A 17 -1.50 -15.76 -5.75
CA SER A 17 -2.02 -15.30 -7.04
C SER A 17 -2.04 -13.77 -7.13
N GLU A 18 -1.91 -13.23 -8.34
CA GLU A 18 -2.00 -11.79 -8.58
C GLU A 18 -3.28 -11.17 -7.99
N GLN A 19 -4.42 -11.85 -8.13
CA GLN A 19 -5.72 -11.40 -7.60
C GLN A 19 -5.71 -11.34 -6.06
N TYR A 20 -5.12 -12.34 -5.41
CA TYR A 20 -4.96 -12.35 -3.96
C TYR A 20 -4.04 -11.21 -3.51
N ASN A 21 -2.91 -11.05 -4.20
CA ASN A 21 -1.93 -10.01 -3.92
C ASN A 21 -2.51 -8.61 -4.10
N MET A 22 -3.30 -8.39 -5.14
CA MET A 22 -4.04 -7.13 -5.34
C MET A 22 -4.96 -6.82 -4.16
N ALA A 23 -5.81 -7.77 -3.75
CA ALA A 23 -6.71 -7.58 -2.61
C ALA A 23 -5.95 -7.37 -1.29
N LEU A 24 -4.85 -8.10 -1.07
CA LEU A 24 -4.01 -7.96 0.12
C LEU A 24 -3.33 -6.59 0.18
N SER A 25 -2.83 -6.10 -0.95
CA SER A 25 -2.20 -4.78 -1.05
C SER A 25 -3.18 -3.65 -0.69
N LEU A 26 -4.42 -3.73 -1.18
CA LEU A 26 -5.49 -2.77 -0.84
C LEU A 26 -5.82 -2.81 0.65
N ARG A 27 -5.91 -4.01 1.26
CA ARG A 27 -6.17 -4.14 2.70
C ARG A 27 -5.06 -3.50 3.54
N ARG A 28 -3.79 -3.70 3.18
CA ARG A 28 -2.65 -3.07 3.86
C ARG A 28 -2.70 -1.54 3.77
N ALA A 29 -2.96 -1.01 2.57
CA ALA A 29 -3.05 0.43 2.37
C ALA A 29 -4.24 1.05 3.12
N ASN A 30 -5.38 0.36 3.19
CA ASN A 30 -6.51 0.80 4.02
C ASN A 30 -6.16 0.77 5.52
N ALA A 31 -5.45 -0.23 6.02
CA ALA A 31 -5.03 -0.27 7.42
C ALA A 31 -4.14 0.94 7.79
N VAL A 32 -3.28 1.39 6.88
CA VAL A 32 -2.47 2.61 7.05
C VAL A 32 -3.34 3.86 7.01
N LYS A 33 -4.30 3.95 6.07
CA LYS A 33 -5.29 5.04 6.05
C LYS A 33 -6.03 5.13 7.39
N ASP A 34 -6.52 4.01 7.91
CA ASP A 34 -7.26 3.98 9.17
C ASP A 34 -6.39 4.42 10.35
N ALA A 35 -5.08 4.10 10.32
CA ALA A 35 -4.13 4.60 11.31
C ALA A 35 -3.95 6.11 11.22
N LEU A 36 -3.74 6.66 10.01
CA LEU A 36 -3.60 8.11 9.81
C LEU A 36 -4.87 8.88 10.20
N VAL A 37 -6.05 8.32 9.93
CA VAL A 37 -7.32 8.91 10.35
C VAL A 37 -7.44 8.96 11.87
N ARG A 38 -7.00 7.91 12.57
CA ARG A 38 -6.94 7.88 14.04
C ARG A 38 -6.00 8.95 14.60
N GLU A 39 -4.91 9.27 13.89
CA GLU A 39 -3.98 10.36 14.23
C GLU A 39 -4.48 11.76 13.81
N GLY A 40 -5.71 11.87 13.29
CA GLY A 40 -6.37 13.14 13.01
C GLY A 40 -6.25 13.64 11.57
N VAL A 41 -5.70 12.84 10.65
CA VAL A 41 -5.70 13.18 9.22
C VAL A 41 -7.11 12.98 8.66
N PRO A 42 -7.72 13.97 7.99
CA PRO A 42 -9.03 13.80 7.37
C PRO A 42 -9.02 12.66 6.35
N ALA A 43 -9.98 11.73 6.45
CA ALA A 43 -10.06 10.59 5.53
C ALA A 43 -10.21 11.01 4.05
N THR A 44 -10.80 12.19 3.81
CA THR A 44 -10.95 12.80 2.47
C THR A 44 -9.63 13.29 1.88
N ALA A 45 -8.60 13.48 2.70
CA ALA A 45 -7.26 13.85 2.25
C ALA A 45 -6.41 12.63 1.86
N ILE A 46 -6.87 11.40 2.11
CA ILE A 46 -6.09 10.17 1.90
C ILE A 46 -6.69 9.36 0.75
N ALA A 47 -5.92 9.19 -0.32
CA ALA A 47 -6.17 8.23 -1.39
C ALA A 47 -5.49 6.89 -1.08
N VAL A 48 -6.17 5.78 -1.39
CA VAL A 48 -5.65 4.43 -1.21
C VAL A 48 -5.50 3.76 -2.57
N ILE A 49 -4.34 3.15 -2.82
CA ILE A 49 -4.04 2.41 -4.04
C ILE A 49 -3.48 1.04 -3.63
N GLY A 50 -3.89 -0.01 -4.32
CA GLY A 50 -3.25 -1.32 -4.23
C GLY A 50 -2.53 -1.61 -5.54
N ARG A 51 -1.31 -2.12 -5.45
CA ARG A 51 -0.54 -2.58 -6.62
C ARG A 51 -0.31 -4.09 -6.65
N GLY A 52 -0.73 -4.81 -5.62
CA GLY A 52 -0.39 -6.22 -5.48
C GLY A 52 1.13 -6.42 -5.52
N GLU A 53 1.55 -7.37 -6.34
CA GLU A 53 2.96 -7.68 -6.61
C GLU A 53 3.57 -6.80 -7.72
N GLN A 54 2.81 -5.87 -8.28
CA GLN A 54 3.32 -4.89 -9.23
C GLN A 54 4.10 -3.79 -8.47
N GLY A 55 5.26 -3.39 -8.99
CA GLY A 55 6.12 -2.40 -8.33
C GLY A 55 6.90 -2.95 -7.13
N LEU A 56 7.50 -4.13 -7.29
CA LEU A 56 8.43 -4.71 -6.33
C LEU A 56 9.59 -3.74 -6.03
N LEU A 57 9.94 -3.61 -4.75
CA LEU A 57 11.14 -2.86 -4.34
C LEU A 57 12.39 -3.68 -4.64
N VAL A 58 12.34 -4.96 -4.31
CA VAL A 58 13.36 -5.95 -4.66
C VAL A 58 12.77 -6.84 -5.73
N GLN A 59 13.40 -6.87 -6.91
CA GLN A 59 12.95 -7.71 -8.01
C GLN A 59 13.12 -9.19 -7.62
N THR A 60 12.03 -9.94 -7.65
CA THR A 60 12.00 -11.36 -7.32
C THR A 60 11.19 -12.11 -8.37
N GLY A 61 11.52 -13.38 -8.60
CA GLY A 61 10.69 -14.26 -9.42
C GLY A 61 9.37 -14.61 -8.74
N ASP A 62 8.54 -15.40 -9.43
CA ASP A 62 7.23 -15.83 -8.93
C ASP A 62 7.36 -16.68 -7.66
N ASN A 63 6.38 -16.55 -6.76
CA ASN A 63 6.28 -17.32 -5.51
C ASN A 63 7.44 -17.10 -4.52
N VAL A 64 8.15 -15.98 -4.61
CA VAL A 64 9.22 -15.62 -3.69
C VAL A 64 8.67 -14.75 -2.56
N ARG A 65 8.94 -15.16 -1.32
CA ARG A 65 8.62 -14.36 -0.14
C ARG A 65 9.73 -13.35 0.11
N GLU A 66 9.41 -12.07 -0.05
CA GLU A 66 10.36 -10.98 0.17
C GLU A 66 9.74 -9.94 1.12
N PRO A 67 10.13 -9.93 2.41
CA PRO A 67 9.61 -9.01 3.41
C PRO A 67 9.65 -7.52 3.02
N GLN A 68 10.69 -7.09 2.29
CA GLN A 68 10.83 -5.70 1.86
C GLN A 68 9.76 -5.30 0.83
N ASN A 69 9.23 -6.26 0.08
CA ASN A 69 8.13 -6.03 -0.85
C ASN A 69 6.78 -5.89 -0.13
N ARG A 70 6.65 -6.38 1.11
CA ARG A 70 5.44 -6.24 1.94
C ARG A 70 5.39 -4.88 2.63
N ARG A 71 5.11 -3.82 1.87
CA ARG A 71 5.15 -2.43 2.34
C ARG A 71 3.92 -1.61 1.95
N VAL A 72 3.79 -0.45 2.57
CA VAL A 72 2.90 0.64 2.13
C VAL A 72 3.74 1.89 1.94
N GLU A 73 3.68 2.49 0.77
CA GLU A 73 4.34 3.75 0.45
C GLU A 73 3.37 4.92 0.69
N ILE A 74 3.84 5.95 1.39
CA ILE A 74 3.06 7.16 1.69
C ILE A 74 3.71 8.34 0.97
N VAL A 75 2.96 8.97 0.09
CA VAL A 75 3.39 10.18 -0.64
C VAL A 75 2.48 11.35 -0.22
N VAL A 76 3.10 12.46 0.19
CA VAL A 76 2.41 13.70 0.56
C VAL A 76 2.59 14.72 -0.57
N GLN A 77 1.50 15.36 -0.98
CA GLN A 77 1.46 16.44 -1.98
C GLN A 77 1.24 17.80 -1.31
#